data_AF-A0A966Z4J9-F1
#
_entry.id   AF-A0A966Z4J9-F1
#
_cell.length_a   1.000
_cell.length_b   1.000
_cell.length_c   1.000
_cell.angle_alpha   90.00
_cell.angle_beta   90.00
_cell.angle_gamma   90.00
#
_symmetry.space_group_name_H-M   'P 1'
#
loop_
_entity.id
_entity.type
_entity.pdbx_description
1 polymer ?
#
loop_
_entity_poly.entity_id
_entity_poly.type
_entity_poly.pdbx_seq_one_letter_code
_entity_poly.pdbx_strand_id
1 'polypeptide(L)'
;MNRRLFFALSLLAAPLLGQGGRGGSAGMRQAIQLDLEGKTVEARVLIQKEIDTAATPAAKASAQRSMAMSWGFDANCAKAVEYEQLVMAYWVTREKDEPANAFYQQGEMANEAARVCIDSGDLDNAQKWYRKGTELGLKEPGISADRKALWAYRLAHAEARLAARRGNGAEAEKQLGIARTALDAMTDLRKQQEPFMPYLTGYVALYLGDAAKAIADLEKANQNDAFIQCLLGMAWEKQGDTAKAKGFYSKAALVTGHNPPAAFAKPFSRRKLSQ
;
A
#
# COMPACT_ATOMS: atom_id res chain seq x y z
N MET A 1 -14.97 14.56 50.08
CA MET A 1 -15.43 13.26 49.54
C MET A 1 -16.58 13.54 48.57
N ASN A 2 -16.33 13.55 47.25
CA ASN A 2 -17.29 13.25 46.18
C ASN A 2 -16.73 13.59 44.79
N ARG A 3 -16.19 12.53 44.17
CA ARG A 3 -16.32 12.10 42.77
C ARG A 3 -16.54 13.20 41.71
N ARG A 4 -15.46 13.50 40.99
CA ARG A 4 -15.51 14.00 39.61
C ARG A 4 -15.96 12.86 38.70
N LEU A 5 -17.06 13.06 37.97
CA LEU A 5 -17.44 12.21 36.84
C LEU A 5 -16.37 12.36 35.75
N PHE A 6 -15.58 11.30 35.53
CA PHE A 6 -14.87 11.10 34.28
C PHE A 6 -15.87 10.53 33.27
N PHE A 7 -16.28 11.34 32.29
CA PHE A 7 -16.83 10.82 31.05
C PHE A 7 -15.66 10.26 30.25
N ALA A 8 -15.39 8.97 30.41
CA ALA A 8 -14.55 8.21 29.50
C ALA A 8 -15.34 8.03 28.19
N LEU A 9 -15.08 8.91 27.22
CA LEU A 9 -15.52 8.71 25.85
C LEU A 9 -14.64 7.61 25.25
N SER A 10 -15.04 6.37 25.47
CA SER A 10 -14.44 5.19 24.83
C SER A 10 -14.71 5.27 23.32
N LEU A 11 -13.82 5.93 22.59
CA LEU A 11 -13.67 5.75 21.16
C LEU A 11 -13.14 4.33 20.94
N LEU A 12 -14.08 3.38 20.88
CA LEU A 12 -13.86 2.07 20.29
C LEU A 12 -13.20 2.31 18.94
N ALA A 13 -11.94 1.91 18.81
CA ALA A 13 -11.29 1.69 17.54
C ALA A 13 -12.16 0.68 16.78
N ALA A 14 -13.06 1.19 15.95
CA ALA A 14 -13.75 0.39 14.98
C ALA A 14 -12.65 -0.33 14.16
N PRO A 15 -12.79 -1.63 13.90
CA PRO A 15 -11.94 -2.26 12.91
C PRO A 15 -12.10 -1.43 11.64
N LEU A 16 -10.98 -0.93 11.11
CA LEU A 16 -10.90 -0.33 9.78
C LEU A 16 -11.18 -1.44 8.74
N LEU A 17 -12.41 -1.93 8.73
CA LEU A 17 -13.07 -2.33 7.52
C LEU A 17 -13.33 -1.00 6.81
N GLY A 18 -12.41 -0.62 5.93
CA GLY A 18 -12.78 0.32 4.88
C GLY A 18 -14.12 -0.17 4.33
N GLN A 19 -15.10 0.73 4.26
CA GLN A 19 -16.32 0.50 3.49
C GLN A 19 -15.97 0.44 1.99
N GLY A 20 -15.10 -0.48 1.59
CA GLY A 20 -15.21 -1.20 0.34
C GLY A 20 -16.08 -2.41 0.66
N GLY A 21 -17.40 -2.22 0.59
CA GLY A 21 -18.35 -3.29 0.87
C GLY A 21 -17.94 -4.56 0.13
N ARG A 22 -18.01 -5.70 0.82
CA ARG A 22 -18.17 -7.00 0.17
C ARG A 22 -19.45 -6.95 -0.66
N GLY A 23 -19.35 -6.45 -1.90
CA GLY A 23 -20.51 -6.22 -2.76
C GLY A 23 -20.33 -5.07 -3.75
N GLY A 24 -19.19 -4.98 -4.46
CA GLY A 24 -19.15 -4.20 -5.70
C GLY A 24 -20.20 -4.72 -6.69
N SER A 25 -20.62 -3.91 -7.67
CA SER A 25 -21.57 -4.33 -8.71
C SER A 25 -21.09 -5.61 -9.42
N ALA A 26 -22.00 -6.31 -10.11
CA ALA A 26 -21.60 -7.48 -10.91
C ALA A 26 -20.52 -7.13 -11.95
N GLY A 27 -20.64 -5.94 -12.57
CA GLY A 27 -19.64 -5.40 -13.49
C GLY A 27 -18.29 -5.19 -12.83
N MET A 28 -18.26 -4.57 -11.64
CA MET A 28 -17.00 -4.36 -10.91
C MET A 28 -16.33 -5.67 -10.48
N ARG A 29 -17.09 -6.67 -10.01
CA ARG A 29 -16.55 -7.99 -9.67
C ARG A 29 -15.93 -8.68 -10.89
N GLN A 30 -16.60 -8.60 -12.04
CA GLN A 30 -16.08 -9.13 -13.29
C GLN A 30 -14.80 -8.40 -13.73
N ALA A 31 -14.76 -7.07 -13.61
CA ALA A 31 -13.58 -6.29 -13.93
C ALA A 31 -12.36 -6.68 -13.09
N ILE A 32 -12.53 -6.80 -11.77
CA ILE A 32 -11.47 -7.24 -10.86
C ILE A 32 -10.95 -8.63 -11.24
N GLN A 33 -11.85 -9.55 -11.59
CA GLN A 33 -11.46 -10.89 -12.04
C GLN A 33 -10.65 -10.84 -13.35
N LEU A 34 -11.04 -9.98 -14.30
CA LEU A 34 -10.29 -9.77 -15.54
C LEU A 34 -8.89 -9.20 -15.28
N ASP A 35 -8.75 -8.21 -14.39
CA ASP A 35 -7.43 -7.69 -13.98
C ASP A 35 -6.54 -8.80 -13.39
N LEU A 36 -7.10 -9.61 -12.48
CA LEU A 36 -6.40 -10.75 -11.88
C LEU A 36 -5.97 -11.79 -12.93
N GLU A 37 -6.75 -11.97 -13.99
CA GLU A 37 -6.43 -12.84 -15.12
C GLU A 37 -5.37 -12.25 -16.06
N GLY A 38 -5.06 -10.96 -15.94
CA GLY A 38 -4.16 -10.22 -16.84
C GLY A 38 -4.87 -9.65 -18.07
N LYS A 39 -6.21 -9.66 -18.08
CA LYS A 39 -7.07 -9.08 -19.12
C LYS A 39 -7.45 -7.65 -18.77
N THR A 40 -6.41 -6.84 -18.54
CA THR A 40 -6.54 -5.50 -17.95
C THR A 40 -7.23 -4.52 -18.90
N VAL A 41 -7.11 -4.70 -20.21
CA VAL A 41 -7.81 -3.87 -21.21
C VAL A 41 -9.33 -4.08 -21.10
N GLU A 42 -9.80 -5.32 -21.05
CA GLU A 42 -11.21 -5.64 -20.90
C GLU A 42 -11.75 -5.22 -19.52
N ALA A 43 -10.95 -5.38 -18.46
CA ALA A 43 -11.30 -4.92 -17.12
C ALA A 43 -11.59 -3.41 -17.12
N ARG A 44 -10.71 -2.59 -17.72
CA ARG A 44 -10.87 -1.15 -17.76
C ARG A 44 -12.13 -0.69 -18.50
N VAL A 45 -12.59 -1.41 -19.53
CA VAL A 45 -13.87 -1.10 -20.18
C VAL A 45 -15.02 -1.20 -19.19
N LEU A 46 -15.05 -2.26 -18.37
CA LEU A 46 -16.08 -2.45 -17.35
C LEU A 46 -15.96 -1.42 -16.22
N ILE A 47 -14.74 -1.13 -15.75
CA ILE A 47 -14.52 -0.11 -14.70
C ILE A 47 -14.95 1.27 -15.20
N GLN A 48 -14.64 1.62 -16.46
CA GLN A 48 -15.06 2.90 -17.03
C GLN A 48 -16.57 3.03 -17.07
N LYS A 49 -17.29 1.97 -17.45
CA LYS A 49 -18.75 1.96 -17.38
C LYS A 49 -19.25 2.24 -15.96
N GLU A 50 -18.65 1.65 -14.94
CA GLU A 50 -19.01 1.90 -13.54
C GLU A 50 -18.73 3.34 -13.10
N ILE A 51 -17.65 3.96 -13.61
CA ILE A 51 -17.33 5.39 -13.39
C ILE A 51 -18.40 6.28 -14.04
N ASP A 52 -18.80 5.97 -15.28
CA ASP A 52 -19.71 6.79 -16.09
C ASP A 52 -21.15 6.72 -15.56
N THR A 53 -21.55 5.57 -15.02
CA THR A 53 -22.91 5.34 -14.51
C THR A 53 -23.02 5.47 -12.99
N ALA A 54 -21.97 5.93 -12.31
CA ALA A 54 -21.96 6.04 -10.85
C ALA A 54 -23.06 6.98 -10.34
N ALA A 55 -23.92 6.46 -9.46
CA ALA A 55 -25.06 7.21 -8.91
C ALA A 55 -24.65 8.35 -7.95
N THR A 56 -23.45 8.30 -7.38
CA THR A 56 -22.96 9.29 -6.42
C THR A 56 -21.48 9.61 -6.68
N PRO A 57 -21.00 10.81 -6.28
CA PRO A 57 -19.57 11.15 -6.36
C PRO A 57 -18.68 10.15 -5.61
N ALA A 58 -19.15 9.64 -4.46
CA ALA A 58 -18.43 8.63 -3.68
C ALA A 58 -18.29 7.30 -4.43
N ALA A 59 -19.36 6.83 -5.09
CA ALA A 59 -19.33 5.63 -5.92
C ALA A 59 -18.39 5.81 -7.12
N LYS A 60 -18.40 7.01 -7.74
CA LYS A 60 -17.49 7.35 -8.83
C LYS A 60 -16.03 7.31 -8.38
N ALA A 61 -15.72 7.92 -7.25
CA ALA A 61 -14.38 7.91 -6.66
C ALA A 61 -13.92 6.49 -6.33
N SER A 62 -14.82 5.64 -5.81
CA SER A 62 -14.50 4.23 -5.56
C SER A 62 -14.17 3.47 -6.86
N ALA A 63 -14.90 3.70 -7.95
CA ALA A 63 -14.62 3.07 -9.24
C ALA A 63 -13.32 3.62 -9.89
N GLN A 64 -13.03 4.92 -9.71
CA GLN A 64 -11.77 5.53 -10.13
C GLN A 64 -10.57 4.91 -9.41
N ARG A 65 -10.68 4.61 -8.12
CA ARG A 65 -9.64 3.88 -7.38
C ARG A 65 -9.41 2.47 -7.95
N SER A 66 -10.47 1.76 -8.32
CA SER A 66 -10.32 0.48 -9.04
C SER A 66 -9.64 0.65 -10.39
N MET A 67 -9.93 1.73 -11.13
CA MET A 67 -9.22 2.02 -12.39
C MET A 67 -7.73 2.26 -12.15
N ALA A 68 -7.36 2.98 -11.08
CA ALA A 68 -5.96 3.17 -10.71
C ALA A 68 -5.24 1.83 -10.46
N MET A 69 -5.87 0.92 -9.73
CA MET A 69 -5.32 -0.42 -9.48
C MET A 69 -5.23 -1.27 -10.74
N SER A 70 -6.19 -1.19 -11.66
CA SER A 70 -6.11 -1.85 -12.97
C SER A 70 -4.87 -1.40 -13.76
N TRP A 71 -4.57 -0.10 -13.76
CA TRP A 71 -3.31 0.41 -14.33
C TRP A 71 -2.08 -0.04 -13.55
N GLY A 72 -2.21 -0.27 -12.24
CA GLY A 72 -1.18 -0.88 -11.40
C GLY A 72 -0.79 -2.29 -11.84
N PHE A 73 -1.75 -3.13 -12.29
CA PHE A 73 -1.45 -4.48 -12.81
C PHE A 73 -0.58 -4.44 -14.08
N ASP A 74 -0.63 -3.35 -14.84
CA ASP A 74 0.23 -3.09 -16.00
C ASP A 74 1.51 -2.32 -15.65
N ALA A 75 1.80 -2.10 -14.36
CA ALA A 75 2.90 -1.28 -13.87
C ALA A 75 2.90 0.16 -14.44
N ASN A 76 1.72 0.72 -14.75
CA ASN A 76 1.60 2.06 -15.30
C ASN A 76 1.39 3.10 -14.20
N CYS A 77 2.50 3.56 -13.60
CA CYS A 77 2.51 4.61 -12.56
C CYS A 77 1.77 5.88 -13.00
N ALA A 78 2.03 6.39 -14.20
CA ALA A 78 1.45 7.64 -14.67
C ALA A 78 -0.08 7.59 -14.71
N LYS A 79 -0.66 6.51 -15.25
CA LYS A 79 -2.11 6.33 -15.26
C LYS A 79 -2.71 5.99 -13.90
N ALA A 80 -2.02 5.20 -13.08
CA ALA A 80 -2.48 4.97 -11.71
C ALA A 80 -2.56 6.29 -10.92
N VAL A 81 -1.52 7.13 -11.01
CA VAL A 81 -1.50 8.47 -10.42
C VAL A 81 -2.63 9.36 -10.91
N GLU A 82 -2.88 9.39 -12.23
CA GLU A 82 -3.95 10.18 -12.82
C GLU A 82 -5.31 9.85 -12.20
N TYR A 83 -5.61 8.56 -12.02
CA TYR A 83 -6.87 8.14 -11.41
C TYR A 83 -6.90 8.36 -9.89
N GLU A 84 -5.81 8.11 -9.15
CA GLU A 84 -5.75 8.43 -7.72
C GLU A 84 -5.95 9.93 -7.46
N GLN A 85 -5.47 10.80 -8.34
CA GLN A 85 -5.73 12.24 -8.25
C GLN A 85 -7.22 12.59 -8.39
N LEU A 86 -7.98 11.84 -9.20
CA LEU A 86 -9.44 12.02 -9.30
C LEU A 86 -10.13 11.60 -7.99
N VAL A 87 -9.66 10.53 -7.34
CA VAL A 87 -10.15 10.12 -6.03
C VAL A 87 -9.80 11.16 -4.96
N MET A 88 -8.59 11.71 -5.00
CA MET A 88 -8.18 12.81 -4.13
C MET A 88 -9.05 14.05 -4.34
N ALA A 89 -9.40 14.39 -5.59
CA ALA A 89 -10.28 15.53 -5.89
C ALA A 89 -11.67 15.36 -5.25
N TYR A 90 -12.22 14.13 -5.21
CA TYR A 90 -13.41 13.85 -4.42
C TYR A 90 -13.19 14.11 -2.92
N TRP A 91 -12.07 13.66 -2.34
CA TRP A 91 -11.80 13.90 -0.92
C TRP A 91 -11.58 15.38 -0.58
N VAL A 92 -11.05 16.18 -1.52
CA VAL A 92 -10.99 17.64 -1.36
C VAL A 92 -12.38 18.23 -1.16
N THR A 93 -13.41 17.75 -1.89
CA THR A 93 -14.79 18.24 -1.69
C THR A 93 -15.37 17.84 -0.34
N ARG A 94 -14.74 16.91 0.39
CA ARG A 94 -15.16 16.48 1.73
C ARG A 94 -14.45 17.25 2.86
N GLU A 95 -13.46 18.09 2.57
CA GLU A 95 -12.69 18.80 3.60
C GLU A 95 -13.56 19.66 4.53
N LYS A 96 -14.60 20.31 4.02
CA LYS A 96 -15.49 21.13 4.84
C LYS A 96 -16.34 20.31 5.81
N ASP A 97 -16.88 19.19 5.33
CA ASP A 97 -17.88 18.40 6.07
C ASP A 97 -17.24 17.31 6.93
N GLU A 98 -16.10 16.76 6.51
CA GLU A 98 -15.39 15.66 7.14
C GLU A 98 -13.86 15.87 7.11
N PRO A 99 -13.32 16.99 7.62
CA PRO A 99 -11.93 17.39 7.39
C PRO A 99 -10.91 16.32 7.82
N ALA A 100 -11.12 15.68 8.97
CA ALA A 100 -10.21 14.65 9.46
C ALA A 100 -10.13 13.44 8.51
N ASN A 101 -11.29 12.96 8.04
CA ASN A 101 -11.38 11.85 7.11
C ASN A 101 -10.85 12.25 5.72
N ALA A 102 -11.19 13.45 5.24
CA ALA A 102 -10.75 13.98 3.97
C ALA A 102 -9.23 14.03 3.84
N PHE A 103 -8.53 14.67 4.80
CA PHE A 103 -7.07 14.76 4.76
C PHE A 103 -6.38 13.40 4.92
N TYR A 104 -6.93 12.53 5.79
CA TYR A 104 -6.43 11.16 5.90
C TYR A 104 -6.50 10.43 4.55
N GLN A 105 -7.67 10.46 3.90
CA GLN A 105 -7.90 9.73 2.66
C GLN A 105 -7.09 10.30 1.51
N GLN A 106 -6.96 11.62 1.39
CA GLN A 106 -6.04 12.22 0.42
C GLN A 106 -4.60 11.73 0.63
N GLY A 107 -4.16 11.62 1.88
CA GLY A 107 -2.86 11.04 2.24
C GLY A 107 -2.71 9.58 1.82
N GLU A 108 -3.76 8.77 2.03
CA GLU A 108 -3.77 7.35 1.65
C GLU A 108 -3.76 7.14 0.14
N MET A 109 -4.51 7.92 -0.65
CA MET A 109 -4.52 7.82 -2.11
C MET A 109 -3.16 8.23 -2.71
N ALA A 110 -2.55 9.29 -2.18
CA ALA A 110 -1.19 9.67 -2.56
C ALA A 110 -0.17 8.56 -2.24
N ASN A 111 -0.27 7.94 -1.07
CA ASN A 111 0.56 6.79 -0.75
C ASN A 111 0.28 5.60 -1.67
N GLU A 112 -0.98 5.27 -1.97
CA GLU A 112 -1.35 4.18 -2.87
C GLU A 112 -0.78 4.36 -4.29
N ALA A 113 -0.90 5.56 -4.86
CA ALA A 113 -0.21 5.96 -6.09
C ALA A 113 1.30 5.72 -5.99
N ALA A 114 1.92 6.14 -4.89
CA ALA A 114 3.35 5.97 -4.66
C ALA A 114 3.78 4.49 -4.60
N ARG A 115 2.93 3.60 -4.07
CA ARG A 115 3.18 2.14 -4.08
C ARG A 115 3.24 1.61 -5.51
N VAL A 116 2.28 1.98 -6.35
CA VAL A 116 2.30 1.58 -7.77
C VAL A 116 3.57 2.09 -8.46
N CYS A 117 3.98 3.33 -8.18
CA CYS A 117 5.16 3.91 -8.80
C CYS A 117 6.47 3.22 -8.40
N ILE A 118 6.71 2.94 -7.12
CA ILE A 118 7.94 2.24 -6.71
C ILE A 118 8.01 0.82 -7.29
N ASP A 119 6.86 0.15 -7.41
CA ASP A 119 6.75 -1.21 -7.94
C ASP A 119 6.93 -1.23 -9.48
N SER A 120 6.53 -0.16 -10.17
CA SER A 120 6.84 0.06 -11.59
C SER A 120 8.29 0.48 -11.87
N GLY A 121 9.04 0.87 -10.84
CA GLY A 121 10.42 1.37 -10.97
C GLY A 121 10.53 2.89 -11.15
N ASP A 122 9.42 3.63 -11.16
CA ASP A 122 9.42 5.10 -11.16
C ASP A 122 9.64 5.64 -9.73
N LEU A 123 10.91 5.63 -9.32
CA LEU A 123 11.31 5.95 -7.94
C LEU A 123 11.11 7.43 -7.60
N ASP A 124 11.22 8.33 -8.58
CA ASP A 124 11.12 9.77 -8.36
C ASP A 124 9.65 10.17 -8.14
N ASN A 125 8.73 9.68 -8.98
CA ASN A 125 7.31 9.90 -8.73
C ASN A 125 6.85 9.20 -7.46
N ALA A 126 7.35 7.99 -7.17
CA ALA A 126 7.04 7.34 -5.89
C ALA A 126 7.43 8.21 -4.69
N GLN A 127 8.66 8.74 -4.67
CA GLN A 127 9.12 9.62 -3.59
C GLN A 127 8.26 10.86 -3.44
N LYS A 128 7.95 11.53 -4.56
CA LYS A 128 7.08 12.71 -4.59
C LYS A 128 5.72 12.42 -3.97
N TRP A 129 5.10 11.31 -4.34
CA TRP A 129 3.77 10.94 -3.88
C TRP A 129 3.74 10.49 -2.42
N TYR A 130 4.74 9.76 -1.93
CA TYR A 130 4.85 9.43 -0.50
C TYR A 130 4.98 10.69 0.37
N ARG A 131 5.83 11.63 -0.03
CA ARG A 131 5.97 12.92 0.68
C ARG A 131 4.67 13.70 0.66
N LYS A 132 3.97 13.73 -0.48
CA LYS A 132 2.66 14.38 -0.60
C LYS A 132 1.63 13.73 0.33
N GLY A 133 1.63 12.40 0.41
CA GLY A 133 0.74 11.65 1.29
C GLY A 133 0.92 12.02 2.76
N THR A 134 2.18 12.06 3.23
CA THR A 134 2.52 12.53 4.58
C THR A 134 2.12 13.99 4.81
N GLU A 135 2.42 14.90 3.89
CA GLU A 135 2.05 16.33 4.00
C GLU A 135 0.54 16.51 4.17
N LEU A 136 -0.25 15.80 3.37
CA LEU A 136 -1.71 15.86 3.43
C LEU A 136 -2.26 15.21 4.69
N GLY A 137 -1.75 14.03 5.04
CA GLY A 137 -2.17 13.29 6.22
C GLY A 137 -1.95 14.05 7.53
N LEU A 138 -0.89 14.85 7.61
CA LEU A 138 -0.59 15.70 8.77
C LEU A 138 -1.51 16.93 8.91
N LYS A 139 -2.35 17.22 7.91
CA LYS A 139 -3.36 18.31 7.96
C LYS A 139 -4.65 17.92 8.67
N GLU A 140 -4.83 16.65 9.05
CA GLU A 140 -5.96 16.19 9.86
C GLU A 140 -6.12 17.07 11.13
N PRO A 141 -7.28 17.73 11.32
CA PRO A 141 -7.50 18.55 12.52
C PRO A 141 -7.47 17.71 13.79
N GLY A 142 -6.74 18.17 14.80
CA GLY A 142 -6.63 17.45 16.07
C GLY A 142 -5.88 16.12 15.98
N ILE A 143 -5.09 15.89 14.93
CA ILE A 143 -4.36 14.65 14.72
C ILE A 143 -3.51 14.25 15.95
N SER A 144 -3.73 13.02 16.41
CA SER A 144 -3.06 12.48 17.61
C SER A 144 -1.55 12.30 17.42
N ALA A 145 -0.82 12.20 18.53
CA ALA A 145 0.60 11.89 18.51
C ALA A 145 0.89 10.56 17.78
N ASP A 146 0.10 9.53 18.07
CA ASP A 146 0.16 8.22 17.41
C ASP A 146 -0.01 8.31 15.90
N ARG A 147 -0.96 9.12 15.43
CA ARG A 147 -1.22 9.32 14.00
C ARG A 147 -0.10 10.09 13.31
N LYS A 148 0.47 11.10 13.97
CA LYS A 148 1.67 11.80 13.47
C LYS A 148 2.86 10.84 13.36
N ALA A 149 3.08 10.03 14.39
CA ALA A 149 4.10 8.99 14.40
C ALA A 149 3.87 7.96 13.27
N LEU A 150 2.62 7.56 13.02
CA LEU A 150 2.25 6.67 11.91
C LEU A 150 2.63 7.27 10.54
N TRP A 151 2.38 8.56 10.32
CA TRP A 151 2.78 9.21 9.06
C TRP A 151 4.31 9.29 8.89
N ALA A 152 5.04 9.57 9.98
CA ALA A 152 6.50 9.53 9.98
C ALA A 152 7.03 8.11 9.70
N TYR A 153 6.45 7.10 10.34
CA TYR A 153 6.77 5.69 10.14
C TYR A 153 6.59 5.27 8.68
N ARG A 154 5.44 5.59 8.08
CA ARG A 154 5.12 5.27 6.68
C ARG A 154 6.05 5.97 5.69
N LEU A 155 6.43 7.23 5.94
CA LEU A 155 7.38 7.96 5.10
C LEU A 155 8.78 7.35 5.19
N ALA A 156 9.28 7.07 6.40
CA ALA A 156 10.57 6.43 6.59
C ALA A 156 10.62 5.03 5.95
N HIS A 157 9.53 4.26 6.05
CA HIS A 157 9.35 3.01 5.31
C HIS A 157 9.51 3.19 3.80
N ALA A 158 8.95 4.26 3.24
CA ALA A 158 9.06 4.54 1.81
C ALA A 158 10.47 4.98 1.42
N GLU A 159 11.04 5.94 2.15
CA GLU A 159 12.37 6.49 1.87
C GLU A 159 13.46 5.41 2.01
N ALA A 160 13.37 4.50 2.99
CA ALA A 160 14.28 3.35 3.10
C ALA A 160 14.21 2.43 1.88
N ARG A 161 12.98 2.09 1.43
CA ARG A 161 12.78 1.25 0.23
C ARG A 161 13.29 1.94 -1.03
N LEU A 162 13.05 3.24 -1.18
CA LEU A 162 13.54 4.04 -2.30
C LEU A 162 15.07 4.14 -2.31
N ALA A 163 15.67 4.39 -1.14
CA ALA A 163 17.12 4.44 -0.99
C ALA A 163 17.78 3.10 -1.36
N ALA A 164 17.23 1.98 -0.86
CA ALA A 164 17.71 0.65 -1.23
C ALA A 164 17.59 0.38 -2.75
N ARG A 165 16.46 0.78 -3.37
CA ARG A 165 16.26 0.66 -4.83
C ARG A 165 17.22 1.54 -5.66
N ARG A 166 17.74 2.61 -5.08
CA ARG A 166 18.78 3.48 -5.67
C ARG A 166 20.21 3.03 -5.32
N GLY A 167 20.37 1.92 -4.59
CA GLY A 167 21.68 1.45 -4.12
C GLY A 167 22.29 2.29 -2.99
N ASN A 168 21.54 3.20 -2.38
CA ASN A 168 22.01 4.05 -1.29
C ASN A 168 21.77 3.37 0.07
N GLY A 169 22.69 2.48 0.45
CA GLY A 169 22.60 1.73 1.71
C GLY A 169 22.66 2.62 2.96
N ALA A 170 23.48 3.67 2.95
CA ALA A 170 23.60 4.57 4.09
C ALA A 170 22.30 5.34 4.39
N GLU A 171 21.64 5.87 3.36
CA GLU A 171 20.34 6.50 3.54
C GLU A 171 19.26 5.47 3.90
N ALA A 172 19.31 4.26 3.33
CA ALA A 172 18.37 3.19 3.70
C ALA A 172 18.45 2.86 5.20
N GLU A 173 19.67 2.67 5.73
CA GLU A 173 19.91 2.38 7.16
C GLU A 173 19.44 3.52 8.07
N LYS A 174 19.75 4.76 7.70
CA LYS A 174 19.25 5.94 8.42
C LYS A 174 17.71 5.93 8.50
N GLN A 175 17.04 5.63 7.39
CA GLN A 175 15.58 5.59 7.35
C GLN A 175 14.99 4.39 8.11
N LEU A 176 15.71 3.25 8.21
CA LEU A 176 15.34 2.16 9.13
C LEU A 176 15.33 2.64 10.59
N GLY A 177 16.35 3.41 10.98
CA GLY A 177 16.42 4.02 12.31
C GLY A 177 15.26 4.97 12.58
N ILE A 178 14.93 5.85 11.62
CA ILE A 178 13.79 6.78 11.74
C ILE A 178 12.47 6.01 11.85
N ALA A 179 12.28 4.95 11.05
CA ALA A 179 11.10 4.11 11.14
C ALA A 179 10.99 3.43 12.52
N ARG A 180 12.10 2.93 13.07
CA ARG A 180 12.13 2.35 14.42
C ARG A 180 11.70 3.38 15.48
N THR A 181 12.31 4.56 15.46
CA THR A 181 11.96 5.64 16.41
C THR A 181 10.50 6.05 16.31
N ALA A 182 9.96 6.17 15.09
CA ALA A 182 8.55 6.50 14.88
C ALA A 182 7.61 5.40 15.41
N LEU A 183 7.97 4.12 15.23
CA LEU A 183 7.21 2.99 15.78
C LEU A 183 7.24 2.98 17.31
N ASP A 184 8.39 3.24 17.92
CA ASP A 184 8.54 3.24 19.38
C ASP A 184 7.83 4.44 20.04
N ALA A 185 7.57 5.51 19.29
CA ALA A 185 6.78 6.64 19.74
C ALA A 185 5.26 6.39 19.72
N MET A 186 4.78 5.31 19.08
CA MET A 186 3.36 4.96 19.08
C MET A 186 2.97 4.24 20.37
N THR A 187 1.76 4.48 20.86
CA THR A 187 1.15 3.70 21.95
C THR A 187 0.14 2.71 21.40
N ASP A 188 -1.00 3.20 20.92
CA ASP A 188 -2.16 2.40 20.55
C ASP A 188 -1.98 1.73 19.19
N LEU A 189 -1.30 2.41 18.28
CA LEU A 189 -1.05 1.91 16.92
C LEU A 189 0.17 0.96 16.84
N ARG A 190 1.05 0.95 17.85
CA ARG A 190 2.33 0.23 17.80
C ARG A 190 2.15 -1.25 17.48
N LYS A 191 1.24 -1.94 18.18
CA LYS A 191 0.99 -3.37 17.99
C LYS A 191 0.56 -3.72 16.56
N GLN A 192 -0.14 -2.80 15.89
CA GLN A 192 -0.60 -3.00 14.52
C GLN A 192 0.52 -2.70 13.50
N GLN A 193 1.45 -1.81 13.84
CA GLN A 193 2.53 -1.38 12.95
C GLN A 193 3.81 -2.21 13.07
N GLU A 194 4.11 -2.74 14.25
CA GLU A 194 5.34 -3.50 14.52
C GLU A 194 5.57 -4.68 13.55
N PRO A 195 4.55 -5.46 13.14
CA PRO A 195 4.73 -6.56 12.17
C PRO A 195 5.21 -6.13 10.78
N PHE A 196 5.20 -4.83 10.44
CA PHE A 196 5.73 -4.32 9.17
C PHE A 196 7.24 -4.04 9.19
N MET A 197 7.88 -4.02 10.36
CA MET A 197 9.34 -3.80 10.42
C MET A 197 10.16 -4.91 9.78
N PRO A 198 9.88 -6.21 10.00
CA PRO A 198 10.60 -7.28 9.29
C PRO A 198 10.42 -7.22 7.76
N TYR A 199 9.25 -6.77 7.31
CA TYR A 199 9.05 -6.47 5.89
C TYR A 199 10.02 -5.37 5.41
N LEU A 200 10.14 -4.26 6.16
CA LEU A 200 11.05 -3.18 5.77
C LEU A 200 12.50 -3.63 5.66
N THR A 201 13.01 -4.28 6.72
CA THR A 201 14.42 -4.68 6.79
C THR A 201 14.74 -5.74 5.76
N GLY A 202 13.81 -6.68 5.54
CA GLY A 202 13.92 -7.69 4.50
C GLY A 202 13.92 -7.11 3.08
N TYR A 203 13.06 -6.11 2.81
CA TYR A 203 13.05 -5.40 1.52
C TYR A 203 14.37 -4.65 1.29
N VAL A 204 14.87 -3.92 2.29
CA VAL A 204 16.14 -3.18 2.18
C VAL A 204 17.29 -4.15 1.90
N ALA A 205 17.39 -5.25 2.66
CA ALA A 205 18.39 -6.28 2.45
C ALA A 205 18.34 -6.86 1.02
N LEU A 206 17.14 -7.20 0.54
CA LEU A 206 16.94 -7.76 -0.81
C LEU A 206 17.53 -6.88 -1.91
N TYR A 207 17.23 -5.58 -1.84
CA TYR A 207 17.62 -4.62 -2.88
C TYR A 207 19.05 -4.11 -2.74
N LEU A 208 19.66 -4.24 -1.56
CA LEU A 208 21.10 -4.03 -1.37
C LEU A 208 21.94 -5.30 -1.64
N GLY A 209 21.29 -6.43 -1.97
CA GLY A 209 21.96 -7.65 -2.40
C GLY A 209 22.23 -8.69 -1.32
N ASP A 210 21.78 -8.45 -0.07
CA ASP A 210 21.88 -9.42 1.02
C ASP A 210 20.65 -10.34 1.04
N ALA A 211 20.68 -11.35 0.17
CA ALA A 211 19.59 -12.32 0.02
C ALA A 211 19.34 -13.14 1.29
N ALA A 212 20.41 -13.52 2.01
CA ALA A 212 20.29 -14.30 3.24
C ALA A 212 19.55 -13.52 4.34
N LYS A 213 19.92 -12.25 4.56
CA LYS A 213 19.19 -11.38 5.50
C LYS A 213 17.78 -11.10 5.02
N ALA A 214 17.57 -10.90 3.72
CA ALA A 214 16.24 -10.67 3.16
C ALA A 214 15.29 -11.82 3.51
N ILE A 215 15.72 -13.07 3.31
CA ILE A 215 14.95 -14.27 3.68
C ILE A 215 14.63 -14.26 5.18
N ALA A 216 15.66 -14.13 6.02
CA ALA A 216 15.52 -14.22 7.48
C ALA A 216 14.55 -13.19 8.07
N ASP A 217 14.49 -11.99 7.49
CA ASP A 217 13.58 -10.94 7.94
C ASP A 217 12.19 -11.05 7.30
N LEU A 218 12.09 -11.37 6.01
CA LEU A 218 10.80 -11.54 5.34
C LEU A 218 10.02 -12.75 5.86
N GLU A 219 10.67 -13.82 6.34
CA GLU A 219 9.99 -14.96 6.99
C GLU A 219 9.27 -14.58 8.28
N LYS A 220 9.69 -13.50 8.95
CA LYS A 220 9.04 -12.96 10.15
C LYS A 220 7.90 -11.98 9.81
N ALA A 221 7.80 -11.54 8.55
CA ALA A 221 6.71 -10.69 8.08
C ALA A 221 5.43 -11.52 7.84
N ASN A 222 4.32 -10.84 7.51
CA ASN A 222 3.04 -11.49 7.26
C ASN A 222 3.11 -12.46 6.06
N GLN A 223 3.14 -13.77 6.34
CA GLN A 223 3.23 -14.81 5.31
C GLN A 223 1.95 -14.95 4.46
N ASN A 224 0.83 -14.33 4.86
CA ASN A 224 -0.39 -14.30 4.05
C ASN A 224 -0.39 -13.15 3.02
N ASP A 225 0.58 -12.25 3.06
CA ASP A 225 0.71 -11.16 2.11
C ASP A 225 1.44 -11.64 0.85
N ALA A 226 0.77 -11.54 -0.31
CA ALA A 226 1.31 -11.95 -1.60
C ALA A 226 2.57 -11.18 -2.01
N PHE A 227 2.71 -9.92 -1.58
CA PHE A 227 3.92 -9.15 -1.83
C PHE A 227 5.09 -9.71 -1.05
N ILE A 228 4.89 -10.09 0.22
CA ILE A 228 5.92 -10.76 1.03
C ILE A 228 6.31 -12.10 0.41
N GLN A 229 5.32 -12.90 -0.04
CA GLN A 229 5.61 -14.15 -0.76
C GLN A 229 6.41 -13.88 -2.05
N CYS A 230 6.08 -12.83 -2.81
CA CYS A 230 6.84 -12.46 -4.00
C CYS A 230 8.28 -12.06 -3.68
N LEU A 231 8.50 -11.24 -2.65
CA LEU A 231 9.84 -10.83 -2.22
C LEU A 231 10.68 -12.01 -1.71
N LEU A 232 10.07 -12.97 -1.01
CA LEU A 232 10.74 -14.21 -0.62
C LEU A 232 11.15 -15.02 -1.86
N GLY A 233 10.29 -15.10 -2.88
CA GLY A 233 10.63 -15.70 -4.16
C GLY A 233 11.87 -15.05 -4.80
N MET A 234 11.91 -13.71 -4.82
CA MET A 234 13.06 -12.95 -5.33
C MET A 234 14.33 -13.17 -4.51
N ALA A 235 14.21 -13.26 -3.19
CA ALA A 235 15.34 -13.48 -2.29
C ALA A 235 15.94 -14.88 -2.45
N TRP A 236 15.10 -15.92 -2.49
CA TRP A 236 15.54 -17.30 -2.74
C TRP A 236 16.14 -17.48 -4.14
N GLU A 237 15.60 -16.81 -5.15
CA GLU A 237 16.17 -16.81 -6.49
C GLU A 237 17.58 -16.19 -6.50
N LYS A 238 17.77 -15.05 -5.84
CA LYS A 238 19.10 -14.42 -5.68
C LYS A 238 20.07 -15.29 -4.87
N GLN A 239 19.57 -16.07 -3.91
CA GLN A 239 20.37 -17.03 -3.14
C GLN A 239 20.74 -18.29 -3.95
N GLY A 240 20.11 -18.51 -5.11
CA GLY A 240 20.34 -19.67 -5.98
C GLY A 240 19.39 -20.87 -5.74
N ASP A 241 18.46 -20.78 -4.78
CA ASP A 241 17.49 -21.84 -4.50
C ASP A 241 16.22 -21.63 -5.35
N THR A 242 16.30 -22.08 -6.61
CA THR A 242 15.22 -21.93 -7.58
C THR A 242 13.95 -22.70 -7.20
N ALA A 243 14.07 -23.81 -6.46
CA ALA A 243 12.93 -24.61 -6.01
C ALA A 243 12.10 -23.85 -4.97
N LYS A 244 12.75 -23.28 -3.95
CA LYS A 244 12.07 -22.42 -2.98
C LYS A 244 11.50 -21.17 -3.65
N ALA A 245 12.26 -20.54 -4.56
CA ALA A 245 11.79 -19.38 -5.30
C ALA A 245 10.45 -19.67 -6.02
N LYS A 246 10.37 -20.76 -6.79
CA LYS A 246 9.14 -21.19 -7.47
C LYS A 246 7.98 -21.47 -6.50
N GLY A 247 8.25 -22.07 -5.34
CA GLY A 247 7.23 -22.28 -4.31
C GLY A 247 6.61 -20.97 -3.82
N PHE A 248 7.43 -19.96 -3.56
CA PHE A 248 6.98 -18.64 -3.12
C PHE A 248 6.25 -17.85 -4.21
N TYR A 249 6.77 -17.86 -5.45
CA TYR A 249 6.09 -17.25 -6.59
C TYR A 249 4.72 -17.91 -6.85
N SER A 250 4.61 -19.23 -6.70
CA SER A 250 3.32 -19.93 -6.85
C SER A 250 2.27 -19.42 -5.87
N LYS A 251 2.65 -19.21 -4.59
CA LYS A 251 1.74 -18.64 -3.58
C LYS A 251 1.33 -17.21 -3.93
N ALA A 252 2.29 -16.36 -4.30
CA ALA A 252 2.03 -14.97 -4.69
C ALA A 252 1.11 -14.87 -5.92
N ALA A 253 1.24 -15.78 -6.89
CA ALA A 253 0.40 -15.83 -8.08
C ALA A 253 -1.08 -16.17 -7.80
N LEU A 254 -1.39 -16.76 -6.63
CA LEU A 254 -2.77 -17.13 -6.24
C LEU A 254 -3.56 -15.99 -5.60
N VAL A 255 -2.94 -14.82 -5.37
CA VAL A 255 -3.62 -13.69 -4.74
C VAL A 255 -4.86 -13.24 -5.54
N THR A 256 -5.91 -12.88 -4.81
CA THR A 256 -7.21 -12.43 -5.36
C THR A 256 -7.56 -10.98 -4.96
N GLY A 257 -6.64 -10.29 -4.27
CA GLY A 257 -6.80 -8.89 -3.91
C GLY A 257 -6.68 -7.96 -5.11
N HIS A 258 -7.41 -6.84 -5.07
CA HIS A 258 -7.31 -5.74 -6.04
C HIS A 258 -6.73 -4.51 -5.34
N ASN A 259 -5.41 -4.53 -5.14
CA ASN A 259 -4.65 -3.56 -4.36
C ASN A 259 -3.17 -3.57 -4.82
N PRO A 260 -2.32 -2.62 -4.39
CA PRO A 260 -0.96 -2.52 -4.89
C PRO A 260 -0.10 -3.78 -4.66
N PRO A 261 -0.13 -4.43 -3.47
CA PRO A 261 0.57 -5.70 -3.25
C PRO A 261 0.26 -6.76 -4.33
N ALA A 262 -1.02 -6.95 -4.65
CA ALA A 262 -1.44 -7.92 -5.66
C ALA A 262 -1.10 -7.48 -7.09
N ALA A 263 -1.25 -6.19 -7.38
CA ALA A 263 -0.97 -5.59 -8.69
C ALA A 263 0.50 -5.79 -9.10
N PHE A 264 1.44 -5.76 -8.16
CA PHE A 264 2.83 -6.15 -8.41
C PHE A 264 3.04 -7.66 -8.36
N ALA A 265 2.66 -8.30 -7.24
CA ALA A 265 3.08 -9.65 -6.93
C ALA A 265 2.55 -10.69 -7.93
N LYS A 266 1.29 -10.53 -8.38
CA LYS A 266 0.65 -11.52 -9.25
C LYS A 266 1.25 -11.53 -10.65
N PRO A 267 1.33 -10.40 -11.40
CA PRO A 267 1.93 -10.41 -12.73
C PRO A 267 3.42 -10.77 -12.68
N PHE A 268 4.16 -10.27 -11.69
CA PHE A 268 5.58 -10.60 -11.54
C PHE A 268 5.78 -12.11 -11.35
N SER A 269 5.07 -12.71 -10.41
CA SER A 269 5.20 -14.13 -10.10
C SER A 269 4.76 -15.02 -11.26
N ARG A 270 3.68 -14.65 -11.99
CA ARG A 270 3.26 -15.40 -13.19
C ARG A 270 4.34 -15.41 -14.28
N ARG A 271 5.00 -14.27 -14.52
CA ARG A 271 6.13 -14.20 -15.46
C ARG A 271 7.33 -15.05 -15.01
N LYS A 272 7.59 -15.12 -13.71
CA LYS A 272 8.66 -15.95 -13.15
C LYS A 272 8.37 -17.44 -13.25
N LEU A 273 7.11 -17.85 -13.16
CA LEU A 273 6.70 -19.25 -13.28
C LEU A 273 6.60 -19.74 -14.73
N SER A 274 6.52 -18.83 -15.70
CA SER A 274 6.52 -19.15 -17.13
C SER A 274 7.92 -19.21 -17.76
N GLN A 275 8.98 -19.00 -16.97
CA GLN A 275 10.39 -19.12 -17.36
C GLN A 275 10.97 -20.47 -16.90
#